data_AF-A0A5N6Q1D9-F1
#
_entry.id   AF-A0A5N6Q1D9-F1
#
_cell.length_a   1.000
_cell.length_b   1.000
_cell.length_c   1.000
_cell.angle_alpha   90.00
_cell.angle_beta   90.00
_cell.angle_gamma   90.00
#
_symmetry.space_group_name_H-M   'P 1'
#
loop_
_entity.id
_entity.type
_entity.pdbx_description
1 polymer ?
#
loop_
_entity_poly.entity_id
_entity_poly.type
_entity_poly.pdbx_seq_one_letter_code
_entity_poly.pdbx_strand_id
1 'polypeptide(L)'
;MEDGFPATRLFNQGYSYTYDDVIFLPHYIDFPTDSVQLSTKLSRNINLSVPCVASPMDTVTESSMAVAMAFLGGIGIIHSNNTSPEQASLIRSAKSHRIPFVSTDIPFVRPDDSVLSASAFDSSQCVFVTEKGSQKLLGVVDKSIWDSLDDKEARVCSYMKKNVVTLSNTCNFNDVAGFLAANELDFVPLAGVDGLRVGMGSGSICTTQEVCAVGRGQATAVYKVSSIASQSGIPVIADGGISNSGHIVKALTLGASTVMMGSFLAGSTEAPGGYEYQGGRKVKKYRGMGSLEAMTKGSDARYLGDTSKMKIAQGVVGAVADKGSVLKFIPYTMQAVKQGFQDLGANSLQAAHELLRSGTLRLEARTGAAQIEGGVHGLVSYEKKAF
;
A
#
# COMPACT_ATOMS: atom_id res chain seq x y z
N MET A 1 -35.08 -9.14 19.51
CA MET A 1 -34.96 -7.75 19.99
C MET A 1 -34.27 -6.99 18.88
N GLU A 2 -34.92 -6.01 18.24
CA GLU A 2 -34.27 -5.21 17.19
C GLU A 2 -33.51 -4.04 17.84
N ASP A 3 -32.30 -4.33 18.30
CA ASP A 3 -31.37 -3.33 18.81
C ASP A 3 -30.37 -2.89 17.72
N GLY A 4 -29.98 -1.62 17.74
CA GLY A 4 -29.16 -0.97 16.70
C GLY A 4 -29.79 -0.92 15.30
N PHE A 5 -29.04 -0.39 14.32
CA PHE A 5 -29.49 -0.19 12.94
C PHE A 5 -28.69 -1.03 11.94
N PRO A 6 -29.33 -1.64 10.92
CA PRO A 6 -28.60 -2.20 9.80
C PRO A 6 -27.95 -1.07 8.98
N ALA A 7 -26.82 -1.35 8.31
CA ALA A 7 -26.08 -0.36 7.53
C ALA A 7 -26.95 0.32 6.46
N THR A 8 -27.82 -0.44 5.78
CA THR A 8 -28.75 0.07 4.77
C THR A 8 -29.71 1.10 5.34
N ARG A 9 -30.15 0.95 6.59
CA ARG A 9 -30.98 1.94 7.27
C ARG A 9 -30.14 3.15 7.66
N LEU A 10 -28.99 2.95 8.31
CA LEU A 10 -28.16 4.05 8.83
C LEU A 10 -27.65 4.99 7.73
N PHE A 11 -27.11 4.45 6.64
CA PHE A 11 -26.48 5.22 5.55
C PHE A 11 -27.45 5.81 4.52
N ASN A 12 -28.76 5.57 4.67
CA ASN A 12 -29.81 6.11 3.80
C ASN A 12 -30.77 7.08 4.50
N GLN A 13 -30.45 7.55 5.71
CA GLN A 13 -31.28 8.52 6.45
C GLN A 13 -31.08 9.99 6.02
N GLY A 14 -30.34 10.24 4.93
CA GLY A 14 -30.03 11.60 4.46
C GLY A 14 -28.80 12.24 5.10
N TYR A 15 -28.19 11.61 6.10
CA TYR A 15 -26.93 12.05 6.71
C TYR A 15 -25.70 11.39 6.08
N SER A 16 -24.56 12.05 6.24
CA SER A 16 -23.24 11.57 5.82
C SER A 16 -22.36 11.45 7.06
N TYR A 17 -21.66 10.33 7.19
CA TYR A 17 -20.93 9.93 8.38
C TYR A 17 -19.45 9.75 8.07
N THR A 18 -18.61 10.12 9.03
CA THR A 18 -17.19 9.79 9.12
C THR A 18 -17.00 8.51 9.93
N TYR A 19 -15.75 8.09 10.15
CA TYR A 19 -15.47 6.92 10.97
C TYR A 19 -15.85 7.14 12.44
N ASP A 20 -15.65 8.34 12.99
CA ASP A 20 -15.93 8.59 14.42
C ASP A 20 -17.43 8.58 14.75
N ASP A 21 -18.26 8.95 13.76
CA ASP A 21 -19.71 9.03 13.90
C ASP A 21 -20.41 7.67 14.00
N VAL A 22 -19.74 6.57 13.63
CA VAL A 22 -20.36 5.23 13.63
C VAL A 22 -19.62 4.28 14.55
N ILE A 23 -20.36 3.37 15.18
CA ILE A 23 -19.84 2.23 15.92
C ILE A 23 -20.61 0.97 15.57
N PHE A 24 -19.96 -0.17 15.69
CA PHE A 24 -20.58 -1.48 15.49
C PHE A 24 -20.96 -2.07 16.85
N LEU A 25 -22.09 -2.74 16.91
CA LEU A 25 -22.46 -3.52 18.08
C LEU A 25 -21.71 -4.85 18.09
N PRO A 26 -21.28 -5.34 19.27
CA PRO A 26 -20.58 -6.61 19.38
C PRO A 26 -21.50 -7.78 18.98
N HIS A 27 -20.91 -8.89 18.54
CA HIS A 27 -21.64 -10.09 18.15
C HIS A 27 -21.09 -11.32 18.88
N TYR A 28 -21.79 -12.46 18.79
CA TYR A 28 -21.34 -13.74 19.31
C TYR A 28 -19.98 -14.16 18.71
N ILE A 29 -19.12 -14.76 19.55
CA ILE A 29 -17.74 -15.14 19.25
C ILE A 29 -17.51 -16.58 19.72
N ASP A 30 -17.08 -17.45 18.82
CA ASP A 30 -16.68 -18.83 19.11
C ASP A 30 -15.27 -19.19 18.59
N PHE A 31 -14.48 -18.17 18.25
CA PHE A 31 -13.14 -18.32 17.70
C PHE A 31 -12.13 -17.37 18.37
N PRO A 32 -10.84 -17.74 18.44
CA PRO A 32 -9.78 -16.90 19.00
C PRO A 32 -9.38 -15.77 18.05
N THR A 33 -8.75 -14.71 18.58
CA THR A 33 -8.27 -13.57 17.78
C THR A 33 -7.27 -13.99 16.68
N ASP A 34 -6.43 -14.98 16.97
CA ASP A 34 -5.39 -15.42 16.05
C ASP A 34 -5.93 -16.11 14.80
N SER A 35 -7.15 -16.67 14.86
CA SER A 35 -7.79 -17.27 13.69
C SER A 35 -8.41 -16.25 12.74
N VAL A 36 -8.42 -14.96 13.10
CA VAL A 36 -8.93 -13.89 12.23
C VAL A 36 -7.98 -13.68 11.04
N GLN A 37 -8.50 -13.89 9.83
CA GLN A 37 -7.76 -13.73 8.57
C GLN A 37 -8.02 -12.36 7.94
N LEU A 38 -6.95 -11.55 7.84
CA LEU A 38 -7.01 -10.22 7.23
C LEU A 38 -6.54 -10.18 5.77
N SER A 39 -6.27 -11.34 5.16
CA SER A 39 -5.89 -11.43 3.76
C SER A 39 -7.01 -10.92 2.85
N THR A 40 -6.65 -10.19 1.80
CA THR A 40 -7.60 -9.43 0.99
C THR A 40 -7.07 -9.20 -0.42
N LYS A 41 -7.85 -8.46 -1.22
CA LYS A 41 -7.52 -8.05 -2.58
C LYS A 41 -7.32 -6.54 -2.66
N LEU A 42 -6.21 -6.11 -3.23
CA LEU A 42 -6.00 -4.72 -3.66
C LEU A 42 -6.75 -4.44 -4.96
N SER A 43 -6.70 -5.39 -5.88
CA SER A 43 -7.38 -5.40 -7.17
C SER A 43 -7.83 -6.82 -7.49
N ARG A 44 -8.57 -7.03 -8.59
CA ARG A 44 -9.00 -8.38 -9.03
C ARG A 44 -7.88 -9.43 -8.99
N ASN A 45 -6.67 -9.00 -9.35
CA ASN A 45 -5.52 -9.86 -9.62
C ASN A 45 -4.39 -9.71 -8.59
N ILE A 46 -4.52 -8.83 -7.59
CA ILE A 46 -3.47 -8.57 -6.60
C ILE A 46 -4.01 -8.87 -5.21
N ASN A 47 -3.48 -9.94 -4.60
CA ASN A 47 -3.77 -10.31 -3.22
C ASN A 47 -2.75 -9.67 -2.25
N LEU A 48 -3.21 -9.32 -1.05
CA LEU A 48 -2.39 -8.87 0.07
C LEU A 48 -2.65 -9.74 1.29
N SER A 49 -1.63 -9.98 2.10
CA SER A 49 -1.76 -10.71 3.37
C SER A 49 -2.30 -9.81 4.50
N VAL A 50 -2.03 -8.50 4.40
CA VAL A 50 -2.62 -7.49 5.29
C VAL A 50 -3.28 -6.38 4.46
N PRO A 51 -4.39 -5.78 4.93
CA PRO A 51 -5.19 -4.85 4.14
C PRO A 51 -4.61 -3.42 4.15
N CYS A 52 -3.29 -3.28 4.15
CA CYS A 52 -2.59 -2.01 4.33
C CYS A 52 -1.90 -1.55 3.05
N VAL A 53 -2.20 -0.32 2.64
CA VAL A 53 -1.63 0.34 1.46
C VAL A 53 -0.96 1.65 1.88
N ALA A 54 0.33 1.85 1.56
CA ALA A 54 0.98 3.14 1.77
C ALA A 54 0.67 4.11 0.62
N SER A 55 0.27 5.33 0.97
CA SER A 55 -0.22 6.33 0.02
C SER A 55 0.87 6.84 -0.94
N PRO A 56 0.56 7.10 -2.23
CA PRO A 56 1.51 7.65 -3.21
C PRO A 56 1.77 9.13 -2.98
N MET A 57 2.56 9.41 -1.93
CA MET A 57 2.96 10.75 -1.53
C MET A 57 4.47 10.79 -1.30
N ASP A 58 5.10 11.89 -1.70
CA ASP A 58 6.55 12.09 -1.57
C ASP A 58 7.05 12.21 -0.13
N THR A 59 6.14 12.30 0.84
CA THR A 59 6.42 12.27 2.28
C THR A 59 5.93 10.98 2.94
N VAL A 60 5.59 9.96 2.16
CA VAL A 60 5.10 8.67 2.67
C VAL A 60 5.81 7.49 2.00
N THR A 61 5.83 7.43 0.66
CA THR A 61 6.19 6.20 -0.03
C THR A 61 7.23 6.39 -1.13
N GLU A 62 8.47 6.01 -0.80
CA GLU A 62 9.54 5.69 -1.75
C GLU A 62 9.95 4.20 -1.58
N SER A 63 11.11 3.81 -2.08
CA SER A 63 11.58 2.41 -2.07
C SER A 63 11.55 1.78 -0.69
N SER A 64 12.05 2.46 0.35
CA SER A 64 12.15 1.89 1.71
C SER A 64 10.77 1.53 2.27
N MET A 65 9.81 2.45 2.23
CA MET A 65 8.42 2.19 2.62
C MET A 65 7.79 1.09 1.77
N ALA A 66 7.97 1.12 0.45
CA ALA A 66 7.39 0.10 -0.43
C ALA A 66 7.91 -1.31 -0.12
N VAL A 67 9.22 -1.45 0.15
CA VAL A 67 9.85 -2.70 0.57
C VAL A 67 9.32 -3.16 1.92
N ALA A 68 9.29 -2.27 2.91
CA ALA A 68 8.83 -2.63 4.25
C ALA A 68 7.36 -3.05 4.27
N MET A 69 6.48 -2.33 3.56
CA MET A 69 5.08 -2.70 3.42
C MET A 69 4.92 -4.04 2.69
N ALA A 70 5.68 -4.26 1.61
CA ALA A 70 5.67 -5.54 0.90
C ALA A 70 6.18 -6.69 1.78
N PHE A 71 7.19 -6.47 2.62
CA PHE A 71 7.69 -7.46 3.57
C PHE A 71 6.61 -7.85 4.60
N LEU A 72 5.83 -6.88 5.07
CA LEU A 72 4.73 -7.07 6.00
C LEU A 72 3.46 -7.66 5.35
N GLY A 73 3.48 -7.92 4.04
CA GLY A 73 2.35 -8.47 3.30
C GLY A 73 1.31 -7.43 2.85
N GLY A 74 1.63 -6.14 2.98
CA GLY A 74 0.88 -5.02 2.40
C GLY A 74 1.53 -4.55 1.09
N ILE A 75 1.28 -3.30 0.71
CA ILE A 75 1.89 -2.71 -0.49
C ILE A 75 2.15 -1.21 -0.32
N GLY A 76 3.21 -0.69 -0.91
CA GLY A 76 3.43 0.75 -1.03
C GLY A 76 3.31 1.21 -2.49
N ILE A 77 2.57 2.30 -2.71
CA ILE A 77 2.47 2.93 -4.04
C ILE A 77 3.47 4.08 -4.11
N ILE A 78 4.43 4.00 -5.03
CA ILE A 78 5.42 5.06 -5.25
C ILE A 78 4.72 6.32 -5.80
N HIS A 79 5.06 7.50 -5.26
CA HIS A 79 4.52 8.76 -5.75
C HIS A 79 5.02 9.10 -7.17
N SER A 80 4.31 9.98 -7.87
CA SER A 80 4.67 10.48 -9.21
C SER A 80 5.22 11.91 -9.21
N ASN A 81 5.61 12.41 -8.03
CA ASN A 81 6.19 13.76 -7.86
C ASN A 81 7.71 13.76 -8.09
N ASN A 82 8.12 13.13 -9.19
CA ASN A 82 9.49 12.88 -9.63
C ASN A 82 9.45 12.65 -11.16
N THR A 83 10.62 12.66 -11.80
CA THR A 83 10.70 12.34 -13.23
C THR A 83 10.43 10.85 -13.47
N SER A 84 9.91 10.47 -14.64
CA SER A 84 9.65 9.06 -14.97
C SER A 84 10.88 8.14 -14.77
N PRO A 85 12.12 8.55 -15.11
CA PRO A 85 13.32 7.75 -14.82
C PRO A 85 13.60 7.58 -13.32
N GLU A 86 13.40 8.61 -12.51
CA GLU A 86 13.55 8.54 -11.06
C GLU A 86 12.49 7.63 -10.44
N GLN A 87 11.22 7.76 -10.87
CA GLN A 87 10.14 6.87 -10.43
C GLN A 87 10.47 5.41 -10.75
N ALA A 88 10.93 5.14 -11.98
CA ALA A 88 11.35 3.81 -12.40
C ALA A 88 12.54 3.30 -11.57
N SER A 89 13.45 4.18 -11.15
CA SER A 89 14.56 3.84 -10.25
C SER A 89 14.08 3.43 -8.86
N LEU A 90 13.12 4.17 -8.28
CA LEU A 90 12.49 3.82 -7.01
C LEU A 90 11.78 2.47 -7.08
N ILE A 91 11.04 2.23 -8.17
CA ILE A 91 10.36 0.94 -8.41
C ILE A 91 11.39 -0.19 -8.57
N ARG A 92 12.44 0.01 -9.37
CA ARG A 92 13.52 -0.98 -9.56
C ARG A 92 14.18 -1.32 -8.23
N SER A 93 14.50 -0.31 -7.44
CA SER A 93 15.02 -0.47 -6.08
C SER A 93 14.03 -1.25 -5.21
N ALA A 94 12.74 -0.90 -5.16
CA ALA A 94 11.78 -1.66 -4.36
C ALA A 94 11.62 -3.13 -4.80
N LYS A 95 11.64 -3.38 -6.12
CA LYS A 95 11.50 -4.72 -6.69
C LYS A 95 12.76 -5.57 -6.56
N SER A 96 13.95 -4.96 -6.45
CA SER A 96 15.21 -5.67 -6.25
C SER A 96 15.37 -6.30 -4.86
N HIS A 97 14.45 -6.03 -3.92
CA HIS A 97 14.55 -6.53 -2.53
C HIS A 97 13.80 -7.86 -2.28
N ARG A 98 13.09 -8.43 -3.28
CA ARG A 98 12.38 -9.73 -3.15
C ARG A 98 13.01 -10.89 -3.92
N ILE A 99 14.05 -10.59 -4.67
CA ILE A 99 14.93 -11.55 -5.33
C ILE A 99 16.30 -10.95 -5.07
N PRO A 100 17.36 -11.71 -4.73
CA PRO A 100 18.72 -11.19 -4.76
C PRO A 100 19.09 -10.84 -6.21
N PHE A 101 18.53 -9.74 -6.74
CA PHE A 101 19.16 -9.01 -7.81
C PHE A 101 20.19 -8.17 -7.11
N VAL A 102 21.40 -8.65 -7.26
CA VAL A 102 22.61 -7.96 -6.93
C VAL A 102 22.60 -6.66 -7.72
N SER A 103 22.13 -5.59 -7.08
CA SER A 103 22.40 -4.20 -7.48
C SER A 103 23.75 -3.73 -6.95
N THR A 104 24.59 -4.68 -6.55
CA THR A 104 26.02 -4.51 -6.42
C THR A 104 26.64 -4.82 -7.78
N ASP A 105 27.83 -4.33 -8.10
CA ASP A 105 28.48 -4.62 -9.38
C ASP A 105 28.62 -6.15 -9.56
N ILE A 106 27.72 -6.78 -10.33
CA ILE A 106 27.84 -8.19 -10.71
C ILE A 106 29.02 -8.25 -11.68
N PRO A 107 30.06 -9.03 -11.39
CA PRO A 107 31.18 -9.15 -12.31
C PRO A 107 30.73 -9.77 -13.62
N PHE A 108 31.12 -9.15 -14.73
CA PHE A 108 30.94 -9.69 -16.07
C PHE A 108 32.23 -10.37 -16.50
N VAL A 109 32.14 -11.63 -16.91
CA VAL A 109 33.27 -12.39 -17.46
C VAL A 109 32.94 -12.86 -18.87
N ARG A 110 33.99 -13.18 -19.63
CA ARG A 110 33.85 -13.73 -20.98
C ARG A 110 33.80 -15.25 -20.92
N PRO A 111 33.21 -15.92 -21.93
CA PRO A 111 33.24 -17.37 -22.03
C PRO A 111 34.68 -17.94 -22.02
N ASP A 112 35.63 -17.12 -22.47
CA ASP A 112 37.04 -17.47 -22.60
C ASP A 112 37.85 -17.24 -21.33
N ASP A 113 37.31 -16.51 -20.35
CA ASP A 113 37.98 -16.16 -19.09
C ASP A 113 37.93 -17.34 -18.10
N SER A 114 38.75 -17.25 -17.05
CA SER A 114 38.75 -18.17 -15.90
C SER A 114 38.48 -17.38 -14.62
N VAL A 115 37.67 -17.93 -13.72
CA VAL A 115 37.38 -17.34 -12.41
C VAL A 115 38.31 -17.98 -11.38
N LEU A 116 39.39 -17.30 -11.02
CA LEU A 116 40.48 -17.88 -10.22
C LEU A 116 40.26 -17.77 -8.70
N SER A 117 39.33 -16.91 -8.26
CA SER A 117 39.11 -16.60 -6.85
C SER A 117 37.62 -16.54 -6.51
N ALA A 118 37.29 -16.99 -5.30
CA ALA A 118 35.95 -16.88 -4.73
C ALA A 118 35.49 -15.42 -4.57
N SER A 119 36.42 -14.47 -4.55
CA SER A 119 36.13 -13.03 -4.44
C SER A 119 35.33 -12.49 -5.61
N ALA A 120 35.32 -13.18 -6.76
CA ALA A 120 34.44 -12.87 -7.89
C ALA A 120 32.94 -13.06 -7.57
N PHE A 121 32.61 -13.69 -6.44
CA PHE A 121 31.25 -13.92 -5.97
C PHE A 121 30.96 -13.18 -4.64
N ASP A 122 31.82 -12.27 -4.21
CA ASP A 122 31.62 -11.53 -2.95
C ASP A 122 30.43 -10.59 -3.02
N SER A 123 30.19 -10.00 -4.20
CA SER A 123 29.03 -9.16 -4.47
C SER A 123 27.79 -9.97 -4.89
N SER A 124 27.94 -11.19 -5.39
CA SER A 124 26.87 -12.00 -6.00
C SER A 124 27.09 -13.50 -5.85
N GLN A 125 26.02 -14.29 -5.63
CA GLN A 125 26.10 -15.75 -5.71
C GLN A 125 26.28 -16.30 -7.14
N CYS A 126 26.29 -15.44 -8.16
CA CYS A 126 26.53 -15.83 -9.55
C CYS A 126 27.29 -14.75 -10.35
N VAL A 127 27.93 -15.18 -11.44
CA VAL A 127 28.68 -14.33 -12.38
C VAL A 127 28.03 -14.44 -13.76
N PHE A 128 27.90 -13.31 -14.46
CA PHE A 128 27.28 -13.26 -15.79
C PHE A 128 28.31 -13.38 -16.90
N VAL A 129 27.98 -14.17 -17.92
CA VAL A 129 28.84 -14.43 -19.06
C VAL A 129 28.29 -13.71 -20.28
N THR A 130 29.03 -12.75 -20.84
CA THR A 130 28.58 -11.94 -21.99
C THR A 130 29.48 -12.09 -23.21
N GLU A 131 28.93 -11.81 -24.37
CA GLU A 131 29.67 -11.80 -25.65
C GLU A 131 30.65 -10.63 -25.73
N LYS A 132 31.76 -10.81 -26.47
CA LYS A 132 32.81 -9.80 -26.60
C LYS A 132 32.28 -8.56 -27.34
N GLY A 133 32.23 -7.42 -26.65
CA GLY A 133 31.82 -6.14 -27.24
C GLY A 133 30.31 -5.92 -27.28
N SER A 134 29.49 -6.79 -26.67
CA SER A 134 28.05 -6.62 -26.58
C SER A 134 27.54 -6.92 -25.15
N GLN A 135 26.37 -6.38 -24.81
CA GLN A 135 25.66 -6.66 -23.55
C GLN A 135 24.82 -7.96 -23.66
N LYS A 136 25.08 -8.80 -24.67
CA LYS A 136 24.33 -10.04 -24.89
C LYS A 136 24.76 -11.11 -23.89
N LEU A 137 23.85 -11.51 -23.02
CA LEU A 137 24.06 -12.57 -22.04
C LEU A 137 24.10 -13.94 -22.74
N LEU A 138 25.20 -14.67 -22.54
CA LEU A 138 25.44 -16.00 -23.11
C LEU A 138 25.20 -17.12 -22.08
N GLY A 139 25.26 -16.82 -20.79
CA GLY A 139 25.04 -17.77 -19.70
C GLY A 139 25.30 -17.19 -18.32
N VAL A 140 25.13 -18.03 -17.30
CA VAL A 140 25.38 -17.70 -15.89
C VAL A 140 26.22 -18.80 -15.25
N VAL A 141 27.16 -18.39 -14.39
CA VAL A 141 27.92 -19.28 -13.51
C VAL A 141 27.44 -19.08 -12.08
N ASP A 142 26.96 -20.15 -11.44
CA ASP A 142 26.61 -20.14 -10.01
C ASP A 142 27.85 -20.44 -9.15
N LYS A 143 27.96 -19.80 -7.98
CA LYS A 143 29.06 -20.02 -7.03
C LYS A 143 29.17 -21.48 -6.61
N SER A 144 28.05 -22.17 -6.39
CA SER A 144 28.04 -23.59 -6.00
C SER A 144 28.63 -24.51 -7.08
N ILE A 145 28.45 -24.17 -8.36
CA ILE A 145 29.06 -24.90 -9.47
C ILE A 145 30.55 -24.61 -9.51
N TRP A 146 30.93 -23.33 -9.38
CA TRP A 146 32.34 -22.94 -9.31
C TRP A 146 33.05 -23.61 -8.12
N ASP A 147 32.47 -23.62 -6.92
CA ASP A 147 33.03 -24.25 -5.72
C ASP A 147 33.31 -25.74 -5.94
N SER A 148 32.44 -26.43 -6.68
CA SER A 148 32.56 -27.86 -6.99
C SER A 148 33.57 -28.22 -8.08
N LEU A 149 34.18 -27.25 -8.78
CA LEU A 149 35.21 -27.52 -9.79
C LEU A 149 36.54 -27.93 -9.14
N ASP A 150 37.11 -29.04 -9.58
CA ASP A 150 38.46 -29.47 -9.17
C ASP A 150 39.56 -28.56 -9.76
N ASP A 151 39.34 -28.08 -10.99
CA ASP A 151 40.24 -27.16 -11.70
C ASP A 151 39.62 -25.75 -11.79
N LYS A 152 40.19 -24.78 -11.06
CA LYS A 152 39.74 -23.38 -11.06
C LYS A 152 40.27 -22.57 -12.26
N GLU A 153 41.19 -23.13 -13.05
CA GLU A 153 41.67 -22.49 -14.29
C GLU A 153 40.78 -22.80 -15.50
N ALA A 154 39.81 -23.71 -15.35
CA ALA A 154 38.87 -24.09 -16.39
C ALA A 154 38.09 -22.86 -16.93
N ARG A 155 37.91 -22.84 -18.26
CA ARG A 155 37.24 -21.74 -18.96
C ARG A 155 35.76 -21.70 -18.63
N VAL A 156 35.23 -20.50 -18.40
CA VAL A 156 33.84 -20.25 -18.00
C VAL A 156 32.82 -20.90 -18.95
N CYS A 157 33.11 -20.94 -20.26
CA CYS A 157 32.23 -21.55 -21.26
C CYS A 157 31.95 -23.05 -21.03
N SER A 158 32.81 -23.74 -20.27
CA SER A 158 32.70 -25.19 -20.04
C SER A 158 31.68 -25.58 -18.97
N TYR A 159 31.34 -24.67 -18.05
CA TYR A 159 30.44 -24.95 -16.91
C TYR A 159 29.32 -23.91 -16.73
N MET A 160 29.26 -22.87 -17.57
CA MET A 160 28.14 -21.93 -17.55
C MET A 160 26.82 -22.59 -17.99
N LYS A 161 25.71 -22.22 -17.34
CA LYS A 161 24.37 -22.61 -17.78
C LYS A 161 23.97 -21.79 -19.00
N LYS A 162 23.60 -22.47 -20.11
CA LYS A 162 23.10 -21.86 -21.35
C LYS A 162 21.57 -21.94 -21.40
N ASN A 163 20.92 -20.80 -21.69
CA ASN A 163 19.47 -20.59 -21.85
C ASN A 163 18.59 -20.86 -20.61
N VAL A 164 17.94 -19.81 -20.12
CA VAL A 164 16.91 -19.86 -19.08
C VAL A 164 15.53 -19.80 -19.74
N VAL A 165 14.71 -20.84 -19.56
CA VAL A 165 13.31 -20.89 -20.01
C VAL A 165 12.39 -20.54 -18.84
N THR A 166 11.31 -19.78 -19.11
CA THR A 166 10.29 -19.37 -18.12
C THR A 166 8.90 -19.90 -18.48
N LEU A 167 8.08 -20.25 -17.48
CA LEU A 167 6.65 -20.59 -17.61
C LEU A 167 5.77 -19.88 -16.55
N SER A 168 4.46 -19.82 -16.83
CA SER A 168 3.50 -18.75 -16.48
C SER A 168 2.59 -18.96 -15.25
N ASN A 169 1.83 -17.92 -14.85
CA ASN A 169 0.38 -18.10 -14.55
C ASN A 169 -0.52 -16.83 -14.64
N THR A 170 -1.60 -16.99 -15.44
CA THR A 170 -2.97 -16.38 -15.53
C THR A 170 -3.23 -14.85 -15.61
N CYS A 171 -3.78 -14.48 -16.80
CA CYS A 171 -4.20 -13.22 -17.42
C CYS A 171 -3.17 -12.08 -17.41
N ASN A 172 -2.39 -11.99 -18.51
CA ASN A 172 -1.31 -11.02 -18.70
C ASN A 172 -1.33 -10.39 -20.10
N PHE A 173 -0.38 -9.48 -20.33
CA PHE A 173 0.00 -8.83 -21.60
C PHE A 173 -0.25 -9.61 -22.90
N ASN A 174 -0.20 -10.95 -22.92
CA ASN A 174 -0.43 -11.78 -24.09
C ASN A 174 -1.88 -11.75 -24.62
N ASP A 175 -2.90 -11.56 -23.78
CA ASP A 175 -4.29 -11.43 -24.23
C ASP A 175 -4.49 -10.08 -24.95
N VAL A 176 -3.88 -9.04 -24.37
CA VAL A 176 -3.79 -7.71 -24.96
C VAL A 176 -2.96 -7.77 -26.24
N ALA A 177 -1.78 -8.38 -26.23
CA ALA A 177 -0.90 -8.51 -27.39
C ALA A 177 -1.52 -9.37 -28.51
N GLY A 178 -2.28 -10.42 -28.17
CA GLY A 178 -3.02 -11.23 -29.14
C GLY A 178 -4.17 -10.44 -29.78
N PHE A 179 -4.90 -9.64 -29.00
CA PHE A 179 -5.90 -8.72 -29.52
C PHE A 179 -5.27 -7.61 -30.40
N LEU A 180 -4.15 -7.04 -29.97
CA LEU A 180 -3.38 -6.05 -30.74
C LEU A 180 -2.87 -6.62 -32.06
N ALA A 181 -2.31 -7.83 -32.04
CA ALA A 181 -1.79 -8.50 -33.22
C ALA A 181 -2.91 -8.94 -34.19
N ALA A 182 -4.04 -9.42 -33.68
CA ALA A 182 -5.18 -9.84 -34.51
C ALA A 182 -5.92 -8.67 -35.16
N ASN A 183 -5.82 -7.47 -34.58
CA ASN A 183 -6.49 -6.26 -35.06
C ASN A 183 -5.52 -5.21 -35.64
N GLU A 184 -4.23 -5.53 -35.76
CA GLU A 184 -3.16 -4.63 -36.23
C GLU A 184 -3.13 -3.28 -35.47
N LEU A 185 -3.30 -3.32 -34.15
CA LEU A 185 -3.31 -2.14 -33.29
C LEU A 185 -2.00 -2.02 -32.49
N ASP A 186 -1.45 -0.82 -32.37
CA ASP A 186 -0.26 -0.55 -31.54
C ASP A 186 -0.58 -0.49 -30.03
N PHE A 187 -1.83 -0.17 -29.67
CA PHE A 187 -2.33 -0.16 -28.30
C PHE A 187 -3.86 -0.34 -28.27
N VAL A 188 -4.40 -0.82 -27.15
CA VAL A 188 -5.84 -0.97 -26.92
C VAL A 188 -6.16 -0.36 -25.56
N PRO A 189 -7.09 0.61 -25.50
CA PRO A 189 -7.54 1.12 -24.22
C PRO A 189 -8.36 0.05 -23.51
N LEU A 190 -7.83 -0.49 -22.41
CA LEU A 190 -8.62 -1.29 -21.49
C LEU A 190 -9.58 -0.34 -20.75
N ALA A 191 -10.85 -0.33 -21.16
CA ALA A 191 -11.90 0.41 -20.47
C ALA A 191 -12.37 -0.40 -19.26
N GLY A 192 -11.87 -0.05 -18.07
CA GLY A 192 -12.25 -0.68 -16.82
C GLY A 192 -11.21 -0.45 -15.74
N VAL A 193 -11.59 -0.66 -14.48
CA VAL A 193 -10.65 -0.59 -13.35
C VAL A 193 -10.72 -1.89 -12.56
N ASP A 194 -9.55 -2.42 -12.19
CA ASP A 194 -9.44 -3.65 -11.40
C ASP A 194 -9.58 -3.42 -9.89
N GLY A 195 -9.58 -2.15 -9.46
CA GLY A 195 -9.77 -1.72 -8.09
C GLY A 195 -10.18 -0.25 -8.04
N LEU A 196 -10.94 0.13 -7.01
CA LEU A 196 -11.46 1.49 -6.85
C LEU A 196 -10.86 2.16 -5.62
N ARG A 197 -10.16 3.28 -5.82
CA ARG A 197 -9.71 4.14 -4.72
C ARG A 197 -10.81 5.12 -4.35
N VAL A 198 -11.28 5.08 -3.10
CA VAL A 198 -12.42 5.85 -2.61
C VAL A 198 -11.97 6.83 -1.54
N GLY A 199 -12.16 8.12 -1.79
CA GLY A 199 -11.90 9.19 -0.84
C GLY A 199 -11.63 10.51 -1.56
N MET A 200 -12.28 11.57 -1.10
CA MET A 200 -12.06 12.94 -1.57
C MET A 200 -12.25 13.90 -0.40
N GLY A 201 -11.22 14.69 -0.10
CA GLY A 201 -11.29 15.69 0.96
C GLY A 201 -11.20 15.16 2.39
N SER A 202 -11.09 13.84 2.61
CA SER A 202 -11.04 13.22 3.95
C SER A 202 -9.63 13.00 4.49
N GLY A 203 -8.59 13.24 3.68
CA GLY A 203 -7.20 13.14 4.11
C GLY A 203 -6.85 14.20 5.16
N SER A 204 -6.00 13.86 6.14
CA SER A 204 -5.70 14.71 7.31
C SER A 204 -5.03 16.06 7.00
N ILE A 205 -4.63 16.28 5.76
CA ILE A 205 -3.94 17.48 5.27
C ILE A 205 -4.58 18.02 3.99
N CYS A 206 -5.76 17.51 3.63
CA CYS A 206 -6.51 17.92 2.46
C CYS A 206 -7.49 19.01 2.87
N THR A 207 -7.52 20.09 2.10
CA THR A 207 -8.44 21.22 2.31
C THR A 207 -9.49 21.32 1.21
N THR A 208 -9.63 20.31 0.34
CA THR A 208 -10.61 20.31 -0.76
C THR A 208 -12.05 20.58 -0.29
N GLN A 209 -12.46 20.04 0.87
CA GLN A 209 -13.81 20.30 1.39
C GLN A 209 -13.99 21.77 1.81
N GLU A 210 -12.96 22.37 2.38
CA GLU A 210 -12.98 23.76 2.83
C GLU A 210 -12.88 24.74 1.64
N VAL A 211 -11.92 24.50 0.75
CA VAL A 211 -11.58 25.39 -0.36
C VAL A 211 -12.56 25.25 -1.53
N CYS A 212 -12.99 24.02 -1.83
CA CYS A 212 -13.83 23.75 -3.00
C CYS A 212 -15.27 23.40 -2.64
N ALA A 213 -15.62 23.22 -1.35
CA ALA A 213 -16.94 22.75 -0.92
C ALA A 213 -17.35 21.39 -1.53
N VAL A 214 -16.38 20.54 -1.89
CA VAL A 214 -16.62 19.21 -2.46
C VAL A 214 -16.03 18.11 -1.59
N GLY A 215 -16.88 17.17 -1.18
CA GLY A 215 -16.46 15.97 -0.46
C GLY A 215 -17.65 15.19 0.11
N ARG A 216 -17.33 14.18 0.92
CA ARG A 216 -18.31 13.35 1.64
C ARG A 216 -17.68 12.73 2.89
N GLY A 217 -18.48 12.50 3.93
CA GLY A 217 -18.10 11.66 5.06
C GLY A 217 -17.55 10.31 4.59
N GLN A 218 -16.33 9.99 5.01
CA GLN A 218 -15.57 8.89 4.44
C GLN A 218 -16.23 7.53 4.68
N ALA A 219 -16.85 7.31 5.84
CA ALA A 219 -17.55 6.06 6.13
C ALA A 219 -18.73 5.86 5.16
N THR A 220 -19.53 6.90 4.92
CA THR A 220 -20.61 6.85 3.93
C THR A 220 -20.10 6.65 2.50
N ALA A 221 -18.99 7.30 2.13
CA ALA A 221 -18.41 7.15 0.80
C ALA A 221 -17.96 5.70 0.56
N VAL A 222 -17.20 5.13 1.51
CA VAL A 222 -16.73 3.73 1.45
C VAL A 222 -17.90 2.76 1.39
N TYR A 223 -18.89 2.90 2.28
CA TYR A 223 -20.06 2.02 2.29
C TYR A 223 -20.85 2.05 0.98
N LYS A 224 -21.17 3.24 0.47
CA LYS A 224 -21.99 3.35 -0.75
C LYS A 224 -21.25 2.86 -1.99
N VAL A 225 -19.97 3.21 -2.13
CA VAL A 225 -19.18 2.77 -3.29
C VAL A 225 -18.92 1.26 -3.23
N SER A 226 -18.56 0.70 -2.07
CA SER A 226 -18.33 -0.74 -1.94
C SER A 226 -19.60 -1.58 -2.15
N SER A 227 -20.76 -1.08 -1.70
CA SER A 227 -22.04 -1.75 -1.94
C SER A 227 -22.34 -1.92 -3.43
N ILE A 228 -21.96 -0.94 -4.26
CA ILE A 228 -22.09 -1.01 -5.72
C ILE A 228 -20.96 -1.84 -6.32
N ALA A 229 -19.71 -1.56 -5.97
CA ALA A 229 -18.51 -2.21 -6.52
C ALA A 229 -18.50 -3.73 -6.29
N SER A 230 -19.05 -4.19 -5.17
CA SER A 230 -19.17 -5.61 -4.84
C SER A 230 -20.03 -6.40 -5.83
N GLN A 231 -21.03 -5.77 -6.46
CA GLN A 231 -21.88 -6.40 -7.49
C GLN A 231 -21.07 -6.78 -8.74
N SER A 232 -19.96 -6.08 -8.98
CA SER A 232 -19.02 -6.34 -10.07
C SER A 232 -17.74 -7.04 -9.59
N GLY A 233 -17.65 -7.40 -8.30
CA GLY A 233 -16.45 -7.99 -7.70
C GLY A 233 -15.20 -7.10 -7.76
N ILE A 234 -15.37 -5.77 -7.74
CA ILE A 234 -14.26 -4.81 -7.77
C ILE A 234 -13.87 -4.46 -6.32
N PRO A 235 -12.62 -4.73 -5.89
CA PRO A 235 -12.12 -4.33 -4.58
C PRO A 235 -12.09 -2.81 -4.39
N VAL A 236 -12.35 -2.37 -3.16
CA VAL A 236 -12.34 -0.94 -2.78
C VAL A 236 -11.19 -0.65 -1.83
N ILE A 237 -10.45 0.42 -2.12
CA ILE A 237 -9.40 0.99 -1.27
C ILE A 237 -9.97 2.23 -0.58
N ALA A 238 -10.13 2.19 0.74
CA ALA A 238 -10.54 3.36 1.52
C ALA A 238 -9.33 4.28 1.76
N ASP A 239 -9.32 5.46 1.13
CA ASP A 239 -8.21 6.40 1.18
C ASP A 239 -8.55 7.69 1.94
N GLY A 240 -7.78 7.97 2.99
CA GLY A 240 -7.97 9.16 3.84
C GLY A 240 -8.82 8.91 5.09
N GLY A 241 -8.67 9.78 6.09
CA GLY A 241 -9.40 9.74 7.36
C GLY A 241 -8.94 8.68 8.37
N ILE A 242 -7.97 7.83 8.04
CA ILE A 242 -7.46 6.79 8.96
C ILE A 242 -6.45 7.40 9.95
N SER A 243 -6.79 7.39 11.23
CA SER A 243 -5.93 7.92 12.32
C SER A 243 -5.56 6.89 13.38
N ASN A 244 -6.30 5.78 13.47
CA ASN A 244 -6.14 4.72 14.46
C ASN A 244 -6.63 3.37 13.91
N SER A 245 -6.33 2.27 14.63
CA SER A 245 -6.77 0.91 14.26
C SER A 245 -8.29 0.77 14.17
N GLY A 246 -9.04 1.47 15.02
CA GLY A 246 -10.51 1.50 14.96
C GLY A 246 -11.04 2.05 13.65
N HIS A 247 -10.40 3.05 13.05
CA HIS A 247 -10.78 3.55 11.72
C HIS A 247 -10.51 2.53 10.62
N ILE A 248 -9.45 1.72 10.78
CA ILE A 248 -9.15 0.61 9.86
C ILE A 248 -10.25 -0.45 9.96
N VAL A 249 -10.60 -0.87 11.17
CA VAL A 249 -11.72 -1.81 11.41
C VAL A 249 -12.99 -1.28 10.76
N LYS A 250 -13.35 -0.01 11.02
CA LYS A 250 -14.53 0.63 10.42
C LYS A 250 -14.51 0.65 8.90
N ALA A 251 -13.42 1.09 8.29
CA ALA A 251 -13.31 1.13 6.84
C ALA A 251 -13.47 -0.26 6.19
N LEU A 252 -12.79 -1.28 6.74
CA LEU A 252 -12.84 -2.65 6.23
C LEU A 252 -14.21 -3.28 6.42
N THR A 253 -14.79 -3.17 7.62
CA THR A 253 -16.12 -3.69 7.92
C THR A 253 -17.20 -3.02 7.09
N LEU A 254 -17.06 -1.74 6.74
CA LEU A 254 -17.98 -1.01 5.85
C LEU A 254 -17.86 -1.38 4.37
N GLY A 255 -17.03 -2.36 4.01
CA GLY A 255 -16.96 -2.91 2.65
C GLY A 255 -15.67 -2.59 1.89
N ALA A 256 -14.73 -1.85 2.47
CA ALA A 256 -13.41 -1.71 1.86
C ALA A 256 -12.66 -3.05 1.90
N SER A 257 -11.91 -3.33 0.85
CA SER A 257 -10.98 -4.46 0.78
C SER A 257 -9.63 -4.09 1.41
N THR A 258 -9.19 -2.84 1.25
CA THR A 258 -7.94 -2.34 1.84
C THR A 258 -8.08 -0.90 2.31
N VAL A 259 -7.16 -0.45 3.17
CA VAL A 259 -7.06 0.95 3.60
C VAL A 259 -5.76 1.58 3.10
N MET A 260 -5.86 2.77 2.53
CA MET A 260 -4.72 3.58 2.12
C MET A 260 -4.40 4.63 3.18
N MET A 261 -3.14 4.67 3.58
CA MET A 261 -2.67 5.38 4.76
C MET A 261 -1.57 6.37 4.38
N GLY A 262 -1.81 7.65 4.68
CA GLY A 262 -0.85 8.75 4.53
C GLY A 262 -0.22 9.10 5.87
N SER A 263 -0.81 10.05 6.59
CA SER A 263 -0.32 10.52 7.90
C SER A 263 -0.12 9.40 8.92
N PHE A 264 -0.91 8.33 8.84
CA PHE A 264 -0.75 7.15 9.68
C PHE A 264 0.67 6.54 9.56
N LEU A 265 1.31 6.60 8.39
CA LEU A 265 2.65 6.06 8.11
C LEU A 265 3.75 7.12 7.97
N ALA A 266 3.43 8.37 7.64
CA ALA A 266 4.40 9.42 7.30
C ALA A 266 5.48 9.71 8.37
N GLY A 267 5.18 9.43 9.64
CA GLY A 267 6.12 9.62 10.75
C GLY A 267 7.07 8.45 10.99
N SER A 268 7.04 7.41 10.16
CA SER A 268 7.85 6.22 10.36
C SER A 268 9.29 6.40 9.87
N THR A 269 10.19 5.51 10.31
CA THR A 269 11.59 5.49 9.86
C THR A 269 11.71 5.35 8.34
N GLU A 270 10.88 4.51 7.72
CA GLU A 270 10.90 4.15 6.29
C GLU A 270 10.26 5.21 5.39
N ALA A 271 9.47 6.13 5.96
CA ALA A 271 8.92 7.26 5.21
C ALA A 271 10.06 8.21 4.76
N PRO A 272 9.99 8.81 3.56
CA PRO A 272 10.99 9.74 3.07
C PRO A 272 11.17 10.96 3.99
N GLY A 273 12.34 11.58 3.92
CA GLY A 273 12.67 12.80 4.67
C GLY A 273 13.37 12.56 6.00
N GLY A 274 14.17 13.55 6.40
CA GLY A 274 14.87 13.55 7.68
C GLY A 274 13.95 13.85 8.86
N TYR A 275 14.39 13.44 10.05
CA TYR A 275 13.75 13.85 11.30
C TYR A 275 14.19 15.26 11.70
N GLU A 276 13.24 16.03 12.21
CA GLU A 276 13.45 17.35 12.78
C GLU A 276 12.95 17.36 14.23
N TYR A 277 13.39 18.33 15.04
CA TYR A 277 12.89 18.54 16.38
C TYR A 277 12.04 19.81 16.44
N GLN A 278 10.80 19.68 16.91
CA GLN A 278 9.88 20.80 17.12
C GLN A 278 9.28 20.69 18.53
N GLY A 279 9.51 21.71 19.36
CA GLY A 279 9.02 21.72 20.75
C GLY A 279 9.49 20.51 21.58
N GLY A 280 10.73 20.07 21.37
CA GLY A 280 11.30 18.89 22.05
C GLY A 280 10.79 17.54 21.55
N ARG A 281 9.92 17.51 20.54
CA ARG A 281 9.41 16.28 19.92
C ARG A 281 10.10 16.04 18.58
N LYS A 282 10.46 14.78 18.34
CA LYS A 282 11.00 14.32 17.06
C LYS A 282 9.85 14.14 16.06
N VAL A 283 9.95 14.78 14.90
CA VAL A 283 8.90 14.86 13.88
C VAL A 283 9.46 14.66 12.47
N LYS A 284 8.59 14.34 11.52
CA LYS A 284 8.88 14.38 10.08
C LYS A 284 7.95 15.34 9.37
N LYS A 285 8.45 15.99 8.31
CA LYS A 285 7.63 16.81 7.42
C LYS A 285 6.61 15.95 6.68
N TYR A 286 5.36 16.40 6.64
CA TYR A 286 4.27 15.75 5.91
C TYR A 286 3.48 16.77 5.11
N ARG A 287 3.28 16.54 3.81
CA ARG A 287 2.65 17.53 2.92
C ARG A 287 1.64 16.93 1.97
N GLY A 288 0.64 17.74 1.63
CA GLY A 288 -0.46 17.35 0.77
C GLY A 288 -0.04 17.46 -0.66
N MET A 289 -0.48 16.51 -1.49
CA MET A 289 -0.26 16.62 -2.93
C MET A 289 -0.95 17.87 -3.52
N GLY A 290 -1.98 18.40 -2.85
CA GLY A 290 -2.60 19.68 -3.21
C GLY A 290 -2.00 20.92 -2.53
N SER A 291 -0.86 20.77 -1.84
CA SER A 291 -0.14 21.92 -1.28
C SER A 291 0.70 22.59 -2.38
N LEU A 292 0.89 23.90 -2.27
CA LEU A 292 1.72 24.66 -3.24
C LEU A 292 3.12 24.05 -3.40
N GLU A 293 3.70 23.57 -2.30
CA GLU A 293 5.04 22.97 -2.29
C GLU A 293 5.10 21.65 -3.08
N ALA A 294 4.06 20.83 -2.97
CA ALA A 294 3.98 19.60 -3.75
C ALA A 294 3.61 19.88 -5.21
N MET A 295 2.71 20.84 -5.47
CA MET A 295 2.24 21.18 -6.81
C MET A 295 3.36 21.78 -7.66
N THR A 296 4.24 22.59 -7.05
CA THR A 296 5.43 23.14 -7.72
C THR A 296 6.41 22.05 -8.17
N LYS A 297 6.34 20.85 -7.59
CA LYS A 297 7.19 19.70 -7.92
C LYS A 297 6.57 18.70 -8.91
N GLY A 298 5.36 18.95 -9.41
CA GLY A 298 4.74 18.11 -10.45
C GLY A 298 3.39 17.49 -10.11
N SER A 299 2.85 17.71 -8.91
CA SER A 299 1.52 17.19 -8.54
C SER A 299 0.34 18.06 -8.97
N ASP A 300 0.62 19.18 -9.65
CA ASP A 300 -0.37 20.16 -10.13
C ASP A 300 -1.36 19.58 -11.14
N ALA A 301 -0.89 18.68 -12.02
CA ALA A 301 -1.71 17.94 -12.99
C ALA A 301 -2.91 17.24 -12.33
N ARG A 302 -2.75 16.72 -11.11
CA ARG A 302 -3.82 16.06 -10.34
C ARG A 302 -4.96 17.02 -9.97
N TYR A 303 -4.66 18.31 -9.87
CA TYR A 303 -5.61 19.37 -9.49
C TYR A 303 -6.00 20.25 -10.68
N LEU A 304 -5.78 19.75 -11.91
CA LEU A 304 -6.13 20.42 -13.17
C LEU A 304 -5.45 21.79 -13.33
N GLY A 305 -4.31 21.99 -12.66
CA GLY A 305 -3.63 23.28 -12.58
C GLY A 305 -2.63 23.58 -13.71
N ASP A 306 -2.28 22.60 -14.55
CA ASP A 306 -1.16 22.65 -15.52
C ASP A 306 -1.22 23.82 -16.52
N THR A 307 -2.38 24.46 -16.71
CA THR A 307 -2.56 25.60 -17.63
C THR A 307 -2.83 26.95 -16.93
N SER A 308 -2.94 26.97 -15.60
CA SER A 308 -3.32 28.17 -14.84
C SER A 308 -2.11 28.91 -14.25
N LYS A 309 -2.09 30.25 -14.36
CA LYS A 309 -1.05 31.08 -13.72
C LYS A 309 -1.21 31.15 -12.19
N MET A 310 -2.43 30.96 -11.68
CA MET A 310 -2.74 31.02 -10.25
C MET A 310 -3.13 29.64 -9.76
N LYS A 311 -2.30 29.08 -8.88
CA LYS A 311 -2.48 27.76 -8.28
C LYS A 311 -3.34 27.87 -7.02
N ILE A 312 -4.45 27.13 -6.97
CA ILE A 312 -5.33 27.07 -5.79
C ILE A 312 -4.96 25.85 -4.96
N ALA A 313 -4.44 26.08 -3.75
CA ALA A 313 -4.04 25.01 -2.85
C ALA A 313 -5.25 24.26 -2.28
N GLN A 314 -5.23 22.93 -2.38
CA GLN A 314 -6.21 22.01 -1.80
C GLN A 314 -5.58 21.08 -0.75
N GLY A 315 -4.42 21.47 -0.22
CA GLY A 315 -3.78 20.80 0.91
C GLY A 315 -2.74 21.67 1.58
N VAL A 316 -2.29 21.21 2.75
CA VAL A 316 -1.34 21.92 3.61
C VAL A 316 -0.02 21.18 3.73
N VAL A 317 0.97 21.88 4.29
CA VAL A 317 2.25 21.33 4.74
C VAL A 317 2.26 21.38 6.27
N GLY A 318 2.72 20.31 6.91
CA GLY A 318 2.85 20.25 8.36
C GLY A 318 3.91 19.24 8.78
N ALA A 319 3.87 18.83 10.04
CA ALA A 319 4.75 17.82 10.59
C ALA A 319 3.94 16.75 11.35
N VAL A 320 4.45 15.52 11.34
CA VAL A 320 3.90 14.37 12.07
C VAL A 320 4.92 13.86 13.08
N ALA A 321 4.47 13.43 14.25
CA ALA A 321 5.34 12.84 15.25
C ALA A 321 6.03 11.56 14.75
N ASP A 322 7.23 11.29 15.25
CA ASP A 322 7.93 10.01 15.08
C ASP A 322 7.04 8.84 15.54
N LYS A 323 6.98 7.80 14.72
CA LYS A 323 6.19 6.57 14.96
C LYS A 323 7.06 5.32 15.04
N GLY A 324 8.38 5.46 14.95
CA GLY A 324 9.30 4.33 14.83
C GLY A 324 9.16 3.60 13.49
N SER A 325 9.59 2.35 13.45
CA SER A 325 9.58 1.54 12.22
C SER A 325 8.19 0.95 11.94
N VAL A 326 7.75 0.98 10.67
CA VAL A 326 6.53 0.26 10.25
C VAL A 326 6.61 -1.23 10.52
N LEU A 327 7.82 -1.80 10.57
CA LEU A 327 8.06 -3.22 10.86
C LEU A 327 7.62 -3.64 12.26
N LYS A 328 7.46 -2.69 13.21
CA LYS A 328 6.89 -2.93 14.54
C LYS A 328 5.46 -2.42 14.63
N PHE A 329 5.23 -1.23 14.09
CA PHE A 329 3.96 -0.52 14.20
C PHE A 329 2.80 -1.22 13.47
N ILE A 330 3.04 -1.76 12.26
CA ILE A 330 2.00 -2.43 11.48
C ILE A 330 1.60 -3.78 12.09
N PRO A 331 2.52 -4.68 12.50
CA PRO A 331 2.14 -5.90 13.20
C PRO A 331 1.26 -5.64 14.43
N TYR A 332 1.63 -4.67 15.28
CA TYR A 332 0.81 -4.27 16.42
C TYR A 332 -0.59 -3.79 15.98
N THR A 333 -0.64 -2.91 14.98
CA THR A 333 -1.89 -2.39 14.45
C THR A 333 -2.77 -3.51 13.89
N MET A 334 -2.19 -4.49 13.21
CA MET A 334 -2.93 -5.63 12.66
C MET A 334 -3.46 -6.56 13.75
N GLN A 335 -2.74 -6.74 14.86
CA GLN A 335 -3.29 -7.45 16.01
C GLN A 335 -4.50 -6.72 16.60
N ALA A 336 -4.45 -5.39 16.73
CA ALA A 336 -5.59 -4.60 17.17
C ALA A 336 -6.79 -4.68 16.19
N VAL A 337 -6.52 -4.72 14.88
CA VAL A 337 -7.57 -4.92 13.86
C VAL A 337 -8.18 -6.32 13.98
N LYS A 338 -7.37 -7.36 14.19
CA LYS A 338 -7.89 -8.71 14.45
C LYS A 338 -8.78 -8.76 15.69
N GLN A 339 -8.39 -8.09 16.78
CA GLN A 339 -9.23 -7.99 17.98
C GLN A 339 -10.56 -7.32 17.66
N GLY A 340 -10.54 -6.19 16.94
CA GLY A 340 -11.78 -5.54 16.51
C GLY A 340 -12.67 -6.44 15.65
N PHE A 341 -12.09 -7.24 14.75
CA PHE A 341 -12.83 -8.22 13.94
C PHE A 341 -13.42 -9.36 14.78
N GLN A 342 -12.67 -9.84 15.78
CA GLN A 342 -13.17 -10.82 16.73
C GLN A 342 -14.37 -10.29 17.51
N ASP A 343 -14.28 -9.06 18.04
CA ASP A 343 -15.37 -8.42 18.81
C ASP A 343 -16.65 -8.22 17.97
N LEU A 344 -16.50 -8.07 16.65
CA LEU A 344 -17.60 -8.03 15.67
C LEU A 344 -18.21 -9.41 15.36
N GLY A 345 -17.61 -10.50 15.84
CA GLY A 345 -17.96 -11.87 15.47
C GLY A 345 -17.54 -12.24 14.03
N ALA A 346 -16.58 -11.53 13.43
CA ALA A 346 -16.10 -11.78 12.07
C ALA A 346 -14.66 -12.34 12.06
N ASN A 347 -14.49 -13.58 11.61
CA ASN A 347 -13.16 -14.19 11.49
C ASN A 347 -12.42 -13.84 10.17
N SER A 348 -13.02 -13.05 9.29
CA SER A 348 -12.41 -12.60 8.03
C SER A 348 -13.09 -11.34 7.48
N LEU A 349 -12.44 -10.66 6.52
CA LEU A 349 -13.06 -9.54 5.80
C LEU A 349 -14.35 -9.96 5.09
N GLN A 350 -14.35 -11.15 4.48
CA GLN A 350 -15.52 -11.68 3.79
C GLN A 350 -16.69 -11.90 4.77
N ALA A 351 -16.43 -12.52 5.92
CA ALA A 351 -17.43 -12.69 6.97
C ALA A 351 -17.99 -11.35 7.47
N ALA A 352 -17.12 -10.34 7.68
CA ALA A 352 -17.56 -9.00 8.08
C ALA A 352 -18.47 -8.36 7.02
N HIS A 353 -18.14 -8.51 5.73
CA HIS A 353 -18.97 -7.99 4.63
C HIS A 353 -20.31 -8.72 4.53
N GLU A 354 -20.35 -10.02 4.78
CA GLU A 354 -21.59 -10.81 4.81
C GLU A 354 -22.49 -10.42 5.99
N LEU A 355 -21.92 -10.25 7.18
CA LEU A 355 -22.64 -9.74 8.36
C LEU A 355 -23.19 -8.33 8.10
N LEU A 356 -22.41 -7.44 7.48
CA LEU A 356 -22.86 -6.10 7.09
C LEU A 356 -24.02 -6.14 6.09
N ARG A 357 -23.90 -6.93 5.02
CA ARG A 357 -24.89 -6.99 3.93
C ARG A 357 -26.18 -7.69 4.33
N SER A 358 -26.10 -8.74 5.15
CA SER A 358 -27.28 -9.44 5.69
C SER A 358 -28.07 -8.59 6.67
N GLY A 359 -27.48 -7.51 7.21
CA GLY A 359 -28.10 -6.69 8.25
C GLY A 359 -28.02 -7.31 9.65
N THR A 360 -27.32 -8.43 9.79
CA THR A 360 -26.98 -9.08 11.06
C THR A 360 -26.07 -8.20 11.89
N LEU A 361 -25.03 -7.63 11.26
CA LEU A 361 -24.20 -6.62 11.92
C LEU A 361 -25.01 -5.34 12.12
N ARG A 362 -25.09 -4.88 13.36
CA ARG A 362 -25.82 -3.68 13.76
C ARG A 362 -24.84 -2.55 14.04
N LEU A 363 -25.27 -1.34 13.70
CA LEU A 363 -24.50 -0.10 13.82
C LEU A 363 -25.30 0.93 14.58
N GLU A 364 -24.60 1.86 15.21
CA GLU A 364 -25.19 3.06 15.80
C GLU A 364 -24.43 4.31 15.39
N ALA A 365 -25.17 5.42 15.28
CA ALA A 365 -24.59 6.74 15.20
C ALA A 365 -24.22 7.21 16.62
N ARG A 366 -23.04 7.80 16.77
CA ARG A 366 -22.55 8.33 18.04
C ARG A 366 -22.70 9.85 18.07
N THR A 367 -23.40 10.35 19.08
CA THR A 367 -23.39 11.77 19.41
C THR A 367 -21.97 12.22 19.80
N GLY A 368 -21.70 13.53 19.75
CA GLY A 368 -20.40 14.06 20.19
C GLY A 368 -20.05 13.67 21.63
N ALA A 369 -21.04 13.60 22.54
CA ALA A 369 -20.83 13.14 23.91
C ALA A 369 -20.43 11.65 23.96
N ALA A 370 -21.11 10.79 23.20
CA ALA A 370 -20.74 9.38 23.08
C ALA A 370 -19.34 9.22 22.46
N GLN A 371 -18.93 10.11 21.55
CA GLN A 371 -17.58 10.14 20.99
C GLN A 371 -16.51 10.45 22.05
N ILE A 372 -16.75 11.48 22.87
CA ILE A 372 -15.88 11.85 24.00
C ILE A 372 -15.77 10.70 25.01
N GLU A 373 -16.89 10.04 25.33
CA GLU A 373 -16.94 8.88 26.23
C GLU A 373 -16.12 7.69 25.72
N GLY A 374 -16.11 7.41 24.41
CA GLY A 374 -15.26 6.33 23.88
C GLY A 374 -13.77 6.70 23.79
N GLY A 375 -13.39 7.94 24.12
CA GLY A 375 -12.01 8.37 24.29
C GLY A 375 -11.48 8.11 25.70
N VAL A 376 -10.29 8.64 26.00
CA VAL A 376 -9.79 8.68 27.39
C VAL A 376 -10.41 9.91 28.06
N HIS A 377 -11.15 9.72 29.16
CA HIS A 377 -11.78 10.81 29.90
C HIS A 377 -11.73 10.58 31.42
N GLY A 378 -11.90 11.64 32.22
CA GLY A 378 -11.92 11.57 33.68
C GLY A 378 -10.55 11.46 34.38
N LEU A 379 -9.45 11.67 33.67
CA LEU A 379 -8.09 11.62 34.21
C LEU A 379 -7.42 13.00 34.18
N VAL A 380 -6.57 13.29 35.18
CA VAL A 380 -5.77 14.54 35.24
C VAL A 380 -4.63 14.53 34.21
N SER A 381 -4.03 13.36 33.97
CA SER A 381 -3.02 13.15 32.93
C SER A 381 -3.00 11.67 32.53
N TYR A 382 -2.56 11.39 31.29
CA TYR A 382 -2.35 10.03 30.80
C TYR A 382 -1.29 10.02 29.69
N GLU A 383 -0.65 8.87 29.50
CA GLU A 383 0.27 8.62 28.40
C GLU A 383 -0.33 7.56 27.48
N LYS A 384 -0.51 7.89 26.19
CA LYS A 384 -0.98 6.94 25.19
C LYS A 384 0.23 6.33 24.48
N LYS A 385 0.63 5.12 24.89
CA LYS A 385 1.68 4.36 24.20
C LYS A 385 1.13 3.76 22.92
N ALA A 386 1.90 3.85 21.83
CA ALA A 386 1.46 3.45 20.49
C ALA A 386 1.62 1.95 20.24
N PHE A 387 2.60 1.31 20.89
CA PHE A 387 2.93 -0.12 20.87
C PHE A 387 4.04 -0.41 21.88
#